data_AF-A0A2V9PSK6-F1
#
_entry.id   AF-A0A2V9PSK6-F1
#
_cell.length_a   1.000
_cell.length_b   1.000
_cell.length_c   1.000
_cell.angle_alpha   90.00
_cell.angle_beta   90.00
_cell.angle_gamma   90.00
#
_symmetry.space_group_name_H-M   'P 1'
#
loop_
_entity.id
_entity.type
_entity.pdbx_description
1 polymer ?
#
loop_
_entity_poly.entity_id
_entity_poly.type
_entity_poly.pdbx_seq_one_letter_code
_entity_poly.pdbx_strand_id
1 'polypeptide(L)'
;MAAGSNLGYYSEREFDFSPYEAIRSELVELGRACIHCDHRSTDVLYLLWRGIAGYALRHRARYLIGCSSLTSQEPSHGTAVYARLRDWHVDESLRTTPQTDFAMPLLEFPASGDTVPKLLRTYLAIGAKICSPPAIDREFKTIDFLTLLDLELLHPRIRARFLGHQQQDHFV
;
A
#
# COMPACT_ATOMS: atom_id res chain seq x y z
N MET A 1 5.82 5.79 -10.15
CA MET A 1 6.71 6.83 -10.72
C MET A 1 7.50 7.40 -9.56
N ALA A 2 8.81 7.59 -9.69
CA ALA A 2 9.62 8.28 -8.69
C ALA A 2 9.30 9.78 -8.74
N ALA A 3 8.73 10.32 -7.66
CA ALA A 3 8.19 11.68 -7.61
C ALA A 3 9.29 12.74 -7.43
N GLY A 4 10.15 12.89 -8.44
CA GLY A 4 11.10 14.00 -8.53
C GLY A 4 10.55 15.22 -9.28
N SER A 5 9.58 15.03 -10.18
CA SER A 5 8.97 16.12 -10.94
C SER A 5 7.78 15.61 -11.76
N ASN A 6 6.67 16.35 -11.71
CA ASN A 6 5.36 16.12 -12.32
C ASN A 6 4.39 15.16 -11.61
N LEU A 7 3.38 15.79 -10.98
CA LEU A 7 2.06 15.32 -10.51
C LEU A 7 1.88 14.96 -9.01
N GLY A 8 2.95 14.81 -8.23
CA GLY A 8 2.83 14.42 -6.80
C GLY A 8 2.29 12.99 -6.64
N TYR A 9 2.30 12.46 -5.41
CA TYR A 9 1.69 11.14 -5.17
C TYR A 9 0.16 11.26 -5.12
N TYR A 10 -0.56 10.25 -5.61
CA TYR A 10 -2.02 10.21 -5.49
C TYR A 10 -2.44 10.17 -4.03
N SER A 11 -1.81 9.28 -3.24
CA SER A 11 -2.04 9.13 -1.82
C SER A 11 -1.67 10.39 -1.01
N GLU A 12 -0.84 11.29 -1.54
CA GLU A 12 -0.53 12.59 -0.91
C GLU A 12 -1.69 13.60 -1.02
N ARG A 13 -2.66 13.34 -1.91
CA ARG A 13 -3.93 14.08 -1.92
C ARG A 13 -4.87 13.62 -0.80
N GLU A 14 -4.79 12.35 -0.42
CA GLU A 14 -5.68 11.72 0.57
C GLU A 14 -5.10 11.75 2.00
N PHE A 15 -3.78 11.73 2.14
CA PHE A 15 -3.06 11.64 3.41
C PHE A 15 -1.94 12.67 3.51
N ASP A 16 -1.56 13.03 4.73
CA ASP A 16 -0.36 13.84 4.96
C ASP A 16 0.91 13.02 4.69
N PHE A 17 1.77 13.50 3.81
CA PHE A 17 3.02 12.82 3.46
C PHE A 17 4.26 13.40 4.15
N SER A 18 4.09 14.38 5.04
CA SER A 18 5.18 14.97 5.82
C SER A 18 6.09 13.93 6.51
N PRO A 19 5.57 12.83 7.10
CA PRO A 19 6.42 11.79 7.71
C PRO A 19 7.33 11.03 6.72
N TYR A 20 7.02 11.08 5.42
CA TYR A 20 7.72 10.31 4.38
C TYR A 20 8.75 11.14 3.61
N GLU A 21 8.86 12.44 3.85
CA GLU A 21 9.81 13.31 3.12
C GLU A 21 11.25 12.81 3.23
N ALA A 22 11.66 12.37 4.42
CA ALA A 22 13.00 11.86 4.67
C ALA A 22 13.33 10.59 3.87
N ILE A 23 12.31 9.82 3.45
CA ILE A 23 12.45 8.57 2.69
C ILE A 23 11.93 8.69 1.26
N ARG A 24 11.55 9.91 0.81
CA ARG A 24 10.86 10.12 -0.47
C ARG A 24 11.67 9.65 -1.68
N SER A 25 13.00 9.74 -1.62
CA SER A 25 13.90 9.24 -2.67
C SER A 25 13.94 7.73 -2.81
N GLU A 26 13.51 7.00 -1.78
CA GLU A 26 13.48 5.53 -1.72
C GLU A 26 12.05 4.98 -1.77
N LEU A 27 11.06 5.86 -1.92
CA LEU A 27 9.64 5.54 -1.91
C LEU A 27 9.11 5.41 -3.34
N VAL A 28 8.38 4.34 -3.62
CA VAL A 28 7.63 4.16 -4.87
C VAL A 28 6.16 3.98 -4.55
N GLU A 29 5.34 4.90 -5.04
CA GLU A 29 3.89 4.74 -5.00
C GLU A 29 3.40 3.73 -6.04
N LEU A 30 2.57 2.81 -5.56
CA LEU A 30 1.77 1.89 -6.36
C LEU A 30 0.34 2.41 -6.44
N GLY A 31 -0.05 2.85 -7.63
CA GLY A 31 -1.42 3.23 -7.93
C GLY A 31 -2.33 2.02 -8.17
N ARG A 32 -3.54 2.33 -8.64
CA ARG A 32 -4.55 1.32 -9.01
C ARG A 32 -4.06 0.45 -10.17
N ALA A 33 -4.12 -0.86 -9.99
CA ALA A 33 -3.89 -1.84 -11.05
C ALA A 33 -5.15 -2.67 -11.28
N CYS A 34 -5.52 -2.85 -12.55
CA CYS A 34 -6.62 -3.73 -12.93
C CYS A 34 -6.13 -4.75 -13.97
N ILE A 35 -6.65 -5.97 -13.86
CA ILE A 35 -6.43 -7.02 -14.85
C ILE A 35 -7.76 -7.25 -15.58
N HIS A 36 -7.73 -7.09 -16.90
CA HIS A 36 -8.86 -7.36 -17.78
C HIS A 36 -9.47 -8.74 -17.46
N CYS A 37 -10.80 -8.87 -17.50
CA CYS A 37 -11.50 -10.08 -17.05
C CYS A 37 -10.96 -11.36 -17.70
N ASP A 38 -10.67 -11.30 -19.00
CA ASP A 38 -10.19 -12.44 -19.79
C ASP A 38 -8.73 -12.83 -19.50
N HIS A 39 -8.02 -12.01 -18.72
CA HIS A 39 -6.62 -12.19 -18.37
C HIS A 39 -6.39 -12.34 -16.86
N ARG A 40 -7.46 -12.47 -16.06
CA ARG A 40 -7.38 -12.65 -14.60
C ARG A 40 -6.81 -14.03 -14.25
N SER A 41 -5.50 -14.15 -14.33
CA SER A 41 -4.75 -15.34 -13.97
C SER A 41 -3.67 -15.00 -12.93
N THR A 42 -3.22 -16.01 -12.19
CA THR A 42 -2.11 -15.85 -11.26
C THR A 42 -0.83 -15.45 -12.01
N ASP A 43 -0.64 -15.93 -13.23
CA ASP A 43 0.53 -15.62 -14.06
C ASP A 43 0.61 -14.14 -14.43
N VAL A 44 -0.51 -13.52 -14.84
CA VAL A 44 -0.55 -12.09 -15.15
C VAL A 44 -0.28 -11.25 -13.90
N LEU A 45 -0.81 -11.66 -12.74
CA LEU A 45 -0.50 -11.01 -11.46
C LEU A 45 0.99 -11.14 -11.12
N TYR A 46 1.60 -12.30 -11.35
CA TYR A 46 3.05 -12.48 -11.16
C TYR A 46 3.87 -11.60 -12.10
N LEU A 47 3.47 -11.47 -13.37
CA LEU A 47 4.14 -10.57 -14.32
C LEU A 47 4.08 -9.10 -13.86
N LEU A 48 2.92 -8.65 -13.37
CA LEU A 48 2.76 -7.33 -12.79
C LEU A 48 3.72 -7.13 -11.60
N TRP A 49 3.75 -8.09 -10.68
CA TRP A 49 4.64 -8.02 -9.51
C TRP A 49 6.11 -8.01 -9.89
N ARG A 50 6.53 -8.82 -10.86
CA ARG A 50 7.91 -8.78 -11.38
C ARG A 50 8.24 -7.42 -11.99
N GLY A 51 7.31 -6.81 -12.71
CA GLY A 51 7.46 -5.47 -13.26
C GLY A 51 7.70 -4.42 -12.16
N ILE A 52 6.88 -4.47 -11.11
CA ILE A 52 7.00 -3.60 -9.93
C ILE A 52 8.36 -3.82 -9.23
N ALA A 53 8.73 -5.07 -8.99
CA ALA A 53 10.01 -5.40 -8.35
C ALA A 53 11.21 -4.91 -9.17
N GLY A 54 11.20 -5.14 -10.49
CA GLY A 54 12.25 -4.67 -11.39
C GLY A 54 12.33 -3.14 -11.41
N TYR A 55 11.20 -2.43 -11.34
CA TYR A 55 11.19 -0.98 -11.20
C TYR A 55 11.80 -0.55 -9.87
N ALA A 56 11.34 -1.12 -8.75
CA ALA A 56 11.84 -0.81 -7.42
C ALA A 56 13.37 -0.98 -7.33
N LEU A 57 13.89 -2.11 -7.84
CA LEU A 57 15.34 -2.38 -7.86
C LEU A 57 16.12 -1.35 -8.68
N ARG A 58 15.68 -1.04 -9.90
CA ARG A 58 16.37 -0.06 -10.76
C ARG A 58 16.41 1.34 -10.15
N HIS A 59 15.39 1.69 -9.38
CA HIS A 59 15.30 2.98 -8.70
C HIS A 59 15.82 2.96 -7.27
N ARG A 60 16.42 1.85 -6.81
CA ARG A 60 16.89 1.66 -5.43
C ARG A 60 15.82 2.01 -4.39
N ALA A 61 14.56 1.70 -4.72
CA ALA A 61 13.46 1.89 -3.81
C ALA A 61 13.55 0.87 -2.68
N ARG A 62 13.38 1.36 -1.45
CA ARG A 62 13.23 0.53 -0.26
C ARG A 62 11.77 0.32 0.09
N TYR A 63 10.93 1.32 -0.17
CA TYR A 63 9.55 1.32 0.28
C TYR A 63 8.58 1.31 -0.90
N LEU A 64 7.54 0.49 -0.80
CA LEU A 64 6.36 0.57 -1.66
C LEU A 64 5.20 1.12 -0.83
N ILE A 65 4.50 2.13 -1.33
CA ILE A 65 3.35 2.75 -0.66
C ILE A 65 2.14 2.81 -1.59
N GLY A 66 0.93 2.71 -1.05
CA GLY A 66 -0.29 2.95 -1.81
C GLY A 66 -1.55 2.62 -1.02
N CYS A 67 -2.71 2.88 -1.62
CA CYS A 67 -3.99 2.62 -1.00
C CYS A 67 -4.47 1.19 -1.27
N SER A 68 -4.85 0.49 -0.20
CA SER A 68 -5.69 -0.69 -0.28
C SER A 68 -7.12 -0.29 0.04
N SER A 69 -8.06 -0.55 -0.87
CA SER A 69 -9.40 0.02 -0.78
C SER A 69 -10.47 -1.01 -0.39
N LEU A 70 -11.45 -0.57 0.37
CA LEU A 70 -12.73 -1.23 0.60
C LEU A 70 -13.82 -0.49 -0.20
N THR A 71 -14.62 -1.20 -1.00
CA THR A 71 -15.75 -0.59 -1.73
C THR A 71 -16.89 -0.28 -0.77
N SER A 72 -16.86 0.90 -0.17
CA SER A 72 -17.83 1.42 0.79
C SER A 72 -17.64 2.93 0.92
N GLN A 73 -18.64 3.65 1.41
CA GLN A 73 -18.48 5.01 1.95
C GLN A 73 -19.04 5.14 3.38
N GLU A 74 -19.48 4.02 3.97
CA GLU A 74 -20.01 3.97 5.33
C GLU A 74 -18.86 3.93 6.35
N PRO A 75 -18.69 4.97 7.20
CA PRO A 75 -17.58 5.03 8.17
C PRO A 75 -17.53 3.82 9.12
N SER A 76 -18.69 3.21 9.39
CA SER A 76 -18.79 2.01 10.23
C SER A 76 -18.02 0.82 9.65
N HIS A 77 -18.01 0.66 8.31
CA HIS A 77 -17.27 -0.42 7.64
C HIS A 77 -15.76 -0.17 7.71
N GLY A 78 -15.33 1.07 7.44
CA GLY A 78 -13.92 1.47 7.51
C GLY A 78 -13.36 1.30 8.92
N THR A 79 -14.11 1.73 9.92
CA THR A 79 -13.77 1.59 11.34
C THR A 79 -13.66 0.11 11.74
N ALA A 80 -14.61 -0.73 11.30
CA ALA A 80 -14.61 -2.17 11.60
C ALA A 80 -13.34 -2.86 11.08
N VAL A 81 -12.95 -2.53 9.83
CA VAL A 81 -11.73 -3.07 9.22
C VAL A 81 -10.49 -2.52 9.92
N TYR A 82 -10.42 -1.20 10.16
CA TYR A 82 -9.28 -0.56 10.83
C TYR A 82 -8.99 -1.15 12.21
N ALA A 83 -10.03 -1.41 13.02
CA ALA A 83 -9.89 -2.02 14.34
C ALA A 83 -9.21 -3.41 14.29
N ARG A 84 -9.44 -4.18 13.21
CA ARG A 84 -8.80 -5.49 12.99
C ARG A 84 -7.35 -5.38 12.52
N LEU A 85 -6.90 -4.19 12.09
CA LEU A 85 -5.57 -3.95 11.54
C LEU A 85 -4.56 -3.43 12.57
N ARG A 86 -4.97 -3.35 13.85
CA ARG A 86 -4.20 -2.71 14.92
C ARG A 86 -2.77 -3.26 15.08
N ASP A 87 -2.58 -4.55 14.84
CA ASP A 87 -1.30 -5.24 15.02
C ASP A 87 -0.36 -5.09 13.81
N TRP A 88 -0.85 -4.51 12.71
CA TRP A 88 -0.11 -4.25 11.47
C TRP A 88 0.26 -2.79 11.29
N HIS A 89 0.18 -2.01 12.34
CA HIS A 89 0.50 -0.60 12.29
C HIS A 89 1.98 -0.32 12.08
N VAL A 90 2.29 0.71 11.27
CA VAL A 90 3.66 1.23 11.18
C VAL A 90 4.12 1.81 12.52
N ASP A 91 5.43 1.91 12.65
CA ASP A 91 6.08 2.61 13.76
C ASP A 91 5.68 4.09 13.78
N GLU A 92 5.70 4.71 14.96
CA GLU A 92 5.15 6.05 15.19
C GLU A 92 5.73 7.12 14.25
N SER A 93 7.02 7.02 13.90
CA SER A 93 7.68 7.96 12.99
C SER A 93 7.16 7.93 11.55
N LEU A 94 6.45 6.87 11.16
CA LEU A 94 5.86 6.69 9.83
C LEU A 94 4.33 6.78 9.86
N ARG A 95 3.74 7.10 11.03
CA ARG A 95 2.31 7.33 11.15
C ARG A 95 1.90 8.63 10.50
N THR A 96 0.72 8.61 9.91
CA THR A 96 0.11 9.79 9.32
C THR A 96 -1.41 9.79 9.51
N THR A 97 -2.06 10.85 9.05
CA THR A 97 -3.52 11.03 9.08
C THR A 97 -4.05 11.35 7.68
N PRO A 98 -5.32 11.01 7.40
CA PRO A 98 -6.01 11.54 6.23
C PRO A 98 -6.02 13.07 6.21
N GLN A 99 -6.02 13.66 5.02
CA GLN A 99 -6.32 15.08 4.81
C GLN A 99 -7.77 15.36 5.23
N THR A 100 -8.06 16.60 5.63
CA THR A 100 -9.37 17.00 6.16
C THR A 100 -10.55 16.59 5.27
N ASP A 101 -10.42 16.74 3.95
CA ASP A 101 -11.49 16.42 2.99
C ASP A 101 -11.76 14.92 2.86
N PHE A 102 -10.79 14.09 3.23
CA PHE A 102 -10.85 12.62 3.15
C PHE A 102 -11.05 11.97 4.53
N ALA A 103 -10.94 12.74 5.61
CA ALA A 103 -11.11 12.23 6.96
C ALA A 103 -12.53 11.68 7.19
N MET A 104 -12.60 10.63 8.01
CA MET A 104 -13.85 10.03 8.46
C MET A 104 -13.83 9.82 9.97
N PRO A 105 -15.00 9.86 10.63
CA PRO A 105 -15.07 9.54 12.06
C PRO A 105 -14.75 8.07 12.29
N LEU A 106 -13.93 7.80 13.30
CA LEU A 106 -13.78 6.45 13.86
C LEU A 106 -14.87 6.22 14.89
N LEU A 107 -15.70 5.21 14.65
CA LEU A 107 -16.87 4.91 15.49
C LEU A 107 -16.52 3.97 16.65
N GLU A 108 -17.11 4.17 17.81
CA GLU A 108 -16.96 3.25 18.96
C GLU A 108 -17.63 1.90 18.70
N PHE A 109 -18.77 1.91 18.01
CA PHE A 109 -19.55 0.72 17.64
C PHE A 109 -19.59 0.57 16.11
N PRO A 110 -18.52 0.03 15.50
CA PRO A 110 -18.48 -0.16 14.06
C PRO A 110 -19.38 -1.32 13.62
N ALA A 111 -19.58 -1.45 12.31
CA ALA A 111 -20.38 -2.53 11.75
C ALA A 111 -19.82 -3.90 12.15
N SER A 112 -20.72 -4.85 12.44
CA SER A 112 -20.34 -6.22 12.71
C SER A 112 -20.22 -7.00 11.40
N GLY A 113 -19.15 -7.77 11.26
CA GLY A 113 -18.99 -8.74 10.16
C GLY A 113 -18.10 -8.32 8.99
N ASP A 114 -17.69 -7.05 8.88
CA ASP A 114 -16.74 -6.67 7.83
C ASP A 114 -15.39 -7.38 8.02
N THR A 115 -14.84 -7.86 6.91
CA THR A 115 -13.55 -8.55 6.90
C THR A 115 -12.54 -7.76 6.09
N VAL A 116 -11.28 -7.80 6.53
CA VAL A 116 -10.16 -7.20 5.81
C VAL A 116 -10.16 -7.69 4.35
N PRO A 117 -10.17 -6.83 3.32
CA PRO A 117 -10.19 -7.28 1.92
C PRO A 117 -9.10 -8.31 1.63
N LYS A 118 -9.39 -9.31 0.76
CA LYS A 118 -8.46 -10.41 0.46
C LYS A 118 -7.10 -9.92 -0.04
N LEU A 119 -7.11 -8.86 -0.84
CA LEU A 119 -5.90 -8.24 -1.36
C LEU A 119 -5.07 -7.61 -0.23
N LEU A 120 -5.70 -6.82 0.64
CA LEU A 120 -5.03 -6.24 1.80
C LEU A 120 -4.45 -7.32 2.71
N ARG A 121 -5.20 -8.40 3.02
CA ARG A 121 -4.66 -9.55 3.78
C ARG A 121 -3.39 -10.14 3.15
N THR A 122 -3.32 -10.18 1.82
CA THR A 122 -2.14 -10.69 1.11
C THR A 122 -0.94 -9.76 1.30
N TYR A 123 -1.15 -8.44 1.33
CA TYR A 123 -0.09 -7.47 1.56
C TYR A 123 0.42 -7.53 3.00
N LEU A 124 -0.49 -7.62 3.97
CA LEU A 124 -0.13 -7.79 5.38
C LEU A 124 0.66 -9.08 5.60
N ALA A 125 0.29 -10.17 4.92
CA ALA A 125 0.99 -11.45 5.01
C ALA A 125 2.43 -11.42 4.48
N ILE A 126 2.77 -10.46 3.60
CA ILE A 126 4.14 -10.25 3.11
C ILE A 126 4.90 -9.17 3.89
N GLY A 127 4.31 -8.62 4.96
CA GLY A 127 4.96 -7.64 5.84
C GLY A 127 4.55 -6.19 5.60
N ALA A 128 3.51 -5.94 4.79
CA ALA A 128 2.96 -4.60 4.67
C ALA A 128 2.30 -4.15 5.99
N LYS A 129 2.36 -2.85 6.24
CA LYS A 129 1.85 -2.20 7.45
C LYS A 129 0.89 -1.07 7.09
N ILE A 130 0.04 -0.69 8.04
CA ILE A 130 -0.98 0.36 7.91
C ILE A 130 -0.47 1.67 8.52
N CYS A 131 -0.53 2.73 7.72
CA CYS A 131 0.08 4.02 8.03
C CYS A 131 -0.82 4.96 8.85
N SER A 132 -2.13 4.84 8.69
CA SER A 132 -3.07 5.87 9.14
C SER A 132 -4.44 5.28 9.46
N PRO A 133 -5.30 6.03 10.18
CA PRO A 133 -6.75 5.85 10.07
C PRO A 133 -7.20 5.89 8.60
N PRO A 134 -8.28 5.19 8.24
CA PRO A 134 -8.78 5.16 6.88
C PRO A 134 -9.25 6.53 6.39
N ALA A 135 -9.15 6.73 5.07
CA ALA A 135 -9.71 7.85 4.34
C ALA A 135 -10.99 7.43 3.60
N ILE A 136 -11.96 8.32 3.41
CA ILE A 136 -13.11 8.11 2.50
C ILE A 136 -12.87 8.86 1.21
N ASP A 137 -12.69 8.11 0.13
CA ASP A 137 -12.64 8.60 -1.22
C ASP A 137 -14.04 8.55 -1.84
N ARG A 138 -14.65 9.74 -1.95
CA ARG A 138 -16.02 9.90 -2.46
C ARG A 138 -16.11 9.81 -3.98
N GLU A 139 -15.00 10.07 -4.67
CA GLU A 139 -14.94 9.98 -6.13
C GLU A 139 -14.96 8.51 -6.56
N PHE A 140 -14.13 7.68 -5.92
CA PHE A 140 -14.03 6.26 -6.21
C PHE A 140 -14.99 5.38 -5.39
N LYS A 141 -15.71 5.99 -4.44
CA LYS A 141 -16.68 5.34 -3.55
C LYS A 141 -16.01 4.24 -2.72
N THR A 142 -14.85 4.57 -2.17
CA THR A 142 -14.00 3.67 -1.42
C THR A 142 -13.65 4.22 -0.04
N ILE A 143 -13.26 3.30 0.83
CA ILE A 143 -12.54 3.58 2.06
C ILE A 143 -11.12 3.08 1.87
N ASP A 144 -10.14 3.98 1.95
CA ASP A 144 -8.76 3.74 1.61
C ASP A 144 -7.87 3.59 2.83
N PHE A 145 -7.07 2.54 2.83
CA PHE A 145 -6.09 2.22 3.86
C PHE A 145 -4.70 2.42 3.29
N LEU A 146 -4.01 3.48 3.71
CA LEU A 146 -2.63 3.73 3.30
C LEU A 146 -1.74 2.62 3.83
N THR A 147 -1.11 1.91 2.91
CA THR A 147 -0.35 0.69 3.15
C THR A 147 1.10 0.90 2.72
N LEU A 148 2.05 0.54 3.59
CA LEU A 148 3.49 0.66 3.36
C LEU A 148 4.16 -0.71 3.46
N LEU A 149 5.03 -1.04 2.53
CA LEU A 149 5.85 -2.25 2.53
C LEU A 149 7.33 -1.88 2.47
N ASP A 150 8.09 -2.34 3.46
CA ASP A 150 9.56 -2.25 3.45
C ASP A 150 10.14 -3.49 2.77
N LEU A 151 10.81 -3.29 1.63
CA LEU A 151 11.40 -4.35 0.83
C LEU A 151 12.59 -5.03 1.51
N GLU A 152 13.24 -4.36 2.47
CA GLU A 152 14.34 -4.94 3.23
C GLU A 152 13.86 -5.91 4.30
N LEU A 153 12.64 -5.70 4.82
CA LEU A 153 12.00 -6.56 5.83
C LEU A 153 11.21 -7.72 5.23
N LEU A 154 11.18 -7.85 3.91
CA LEU A 154 10.54 -8.99 3.25
C LEU A 154 11.16 -10.31 3.71
N HIS A 155 10.29 -11.26 4.08
CA HIS A 155 10.72 -12.62 4.37
C HIS A 155 11.56 -13.18 3.21
N PRO A 156 12.72 -13.83 3.44
CA PRO A 156 13.66 -14.21 2.39
C PRO A 156 13.04 -14.96 1.20
N ARG A 157 12.07 -15.85 1.47
CA ARG A 157 11.33 -16.57 0.41
C ARG A 157 10.50 -15.64 -0.48
N ILE A 158 9.85 -14.65 0.12
CA ILE A 158 9.07 -13.65 -0.63
C ILE A 158 10.01 -12.74 -1.39
N ARG A 159 11.10 -12.29 -0.75
CA ARG A 159 12.14 -11.49 -1.38
C ARG A 159 12.73 -12.17 -2.62
N ALA A 160 13.09 -13.46 -2.54
CA ALA A 160 13.61 -14.22 -3.68
C ALA A 160 12.59 -14.34 -4.82
N ARG A 161 11.32 -14.57 -4.51
CA ARG A 161 10.24 -14.63 -5.50
C ARG A 161 9.94 -13.26 -6.12
N PHE A 162 10.06 -12.20 -5.33
CA PHE A 162 9.73 -10.83 -5.73
C PHE A 162 10.86 -10.17 -6.53
N LEU A 163 12.08 -10.16 -5.99
CA LEU A 163 13.26 -9.49 -6.56
C LEU A 163 14.03 -10.36 -7.57
N GLY A 164 13.70 -11.65 -7.67
CA GLY A 164 14.45 -12.64 -8.45
C GLY A 164 15.82 -12.96 -7.85
N HIS A 165 16.43 -14.05 -8.31
CA HIS A 165 17.86 -14.26 -8.10
C HIS A 165 18.61 -13.26 -8.99
N GLN A 166 19.21 -12.23 -8.40
CA GLN A 166 20.26 -11.48 -9.08
C GLN A 166 21.45 -12.43 -9.23
N GLN A 167 21.71 -12.90 -10.45
CA GLN A 167 23.04 -13.40 -10.80
C GLN A 167 24.00 -12.24 -10.56
N GLN A 168 24.93 -12.43 -9.62
CA GLN A 168 26.09 -11.57 -9.47
C GLN A 168 26.96 -11.77 -10.72
N ASP A 169 26.71 -10.98 -11.76
CA ASP A 169 27.72 -10.82 -12.81
C ASP A 169 28.83 -9.93 -12.24
N HIS A 170 29.80 -10.65 -11.68
CA HIS A 170 31.13 -10.19 -11.32
C HIS A 170 31.80 -9.68 -12.61
N PHE A 171 31.82 -8.37 -12.81
CA PHE A 171 32.80 -7.80 -13.74
C PHE A 171 34.13 -7.68 -13.00
N VAL A 172 35.01 -8.62 -13.34
CA VAL A 172 36.46 -8.56 -13.21
C VAL A 172 37.00 -7.35 -13.96
#